data_AF-A0A327VTA5-F1
#
_entry.id   AF-A0A327VTA5-F1
#
_cell.length_a   1.000
_cell.length_b   1.000
_cell.length_c   1.000
_cell.angle_alpha   90.00
_cell.angle_beta   90.00
_cell.angle_gamma   90.00
#
_symmetry.space_group_name_H-M   'P 1'
#
loop_
_entity.id
_entity.type
_entity.pdbx_description
1 polymer ?
#
loop_
_entity_poly.entity_id
_entity_poly.type
_entity_poly.pdbx_seq_one_letter_code
_entity_poly.pdbx_strand_id
1 'polypeptide(L)'
;MIRSLVFRNKEYRFINTASYQEPHNAFTVLVGKNGTGKSTLLSALVNRLAPEYSEEDKAILIDNITLPFLVAENLDNVIAVSSSPFDKFPIVSRYKNLTRGKYRYLGLRDGNGQNLGLSYMAKIISDLIDSIQRDNAQWSNLSEVLSYLDFKNEIVVKLQCNISRALIESIIEEGVYPPMLFNDRQRSDLIVEALRTIYGKEKARTQSMNIFLDINEMGINAYNRKTVFNSEQIITLMKVGILTLKDVALVKNGQNTLFSIKDSSSGEQSVILSVLGIASHITNNSVIFIDEPEVCLHPEWQQKYIQMLLSTFKKFTGCHFIIATHSPQIIAKLESENCYVVSMDTASITDAAELINNSVDFQLAQVFKSPGFKNEYLSRLAFNLFVKVGKHKQFDEEDLANYQVLKSSHKLLEDADPVKELITVILSLHKRYA
;
A
#
# COMPACT_ATOMS: atom_id res chain seq x y z
N MET A 1 -12.79 -2.39 13.22
CA MET A 1 -12.85 -1.27 12.24
C MET A 1 -12.78 0.09 12.91
N ILE A 2 -12.43 1.13 12.15
CA ILE A 2 -12.29 2.53 12.63
C ILE A 2 -13.52 3.31 12.15
N ARG A 3 -14.35 3.80 13.06
CA ARG A 3 -15.61 4.50 12.70
C ARG A 3 -15.42 5.99 12.47
N SER A 4 -14.82 6.69 13.43
CA SER A 4 -14.53 8.11 13.34
C SER A 4 -13.29 8.51 14.15
N LEU A 5 -12.77 9.70 13.85
CA LEU A 5 -11.63 10.32 14.54
C LEU A 5 -11.76 11.84 14.50
N VAL A 6 -11.46 12.55 15.59
CA VAL A 6 -11.22 13.99 15.52
C VAL A 6 -9.74 14.24 15.22
N PHE A 7 -9.46 15.00 14.17
CA PHE A 7 -8.11 15.41 13.79
C PHE A 7 -8.12 16.88 13.39
N ARG A 8 -7.26 17.69 14.02
CA ARG A 8 -7.16 19.14 13.77
C ARG A 8 -8.53 19.85 13.87
N ASN A 9 -9.28 19.58 14.93
CA ASN A 9 -10.61 20.14 15.22
C ASN A 9 -11.71 19.80 14.21
N LYS A 10 -11.53 18.76 13.39
CA LYS A 10 -12.56 18.20 12.49
C LYS A 10 -12.81 16.75 12.82
N GLU A 11 -14.08 16.34 12.86
CA GLU A 11 -14.47 14.93 13.00
C GLU A 11 -14.52 14.28 11.62
N TYR A 12 -13.66 13.30 11.38
CA TYR A 12 -13.65 12.47 10.18
C TYR A 12 -14.36 11.16 10.48
N ARG A 13 -15.40 10.84 9.70
CA ARG A 13 -16.04 9.52 9.70
C ARG A 13 -15.45 8.71 8.54
N PHE A 14 -15.07 7.47 8.80
CA PHE A 14 -14.48 6.59 7.79
C PHE A 14 -15.51 5.62 7.21
N ILE A 15 -16.56 5.31 7.96
CA ILE A 15 -17.62 4.38 7.55
C ILE A 15 -18.96 5.08 7.75
N ASN A 16 -19.87 4.95 6.78
CA ASN A 16 -21.25 5.36 6.96
C ASN A 16 -22.02 4.21 7.64
N THR A 17 -22.33 4.38 8.93
CA THR A 17 -23.01 3.33 9.72
C THR A 17 -24.40 2.97 9.19
N ALA A 18 -25.03 3.83 8.40
CA ALA A 18 -26.34 3.56 7.80
C ALA A 18 -26.26 2.63 6.58
N SER A 19 -25.15 2.66 5.83
CA SER A 19 -24.96 1.84 4.63
C SER A 19 -23.98 0.67 4.84
N TYR A 20 -23.24 0.65 5.95
CA TYR A 20 -22.26 -0.38 6.24
C TYR A 20 -22.91 -1.75 6.50
N GLN A 21 -22.46 -2.77 5.78
CA GLN A 21 -22.91 -4.14 5.91
C GLN A 21 -21.85 -5.02 6.61
N GLU A 22 -22.09 -5.35 7.88
CA GLU A 22 -21.29 -6.37 8.61
C GLU A 22 -21.55 -7.79 8.06
N PRO A 23 -20.57 -8.71 8.07
CA PRO A 23 -19.18 -8.59 8.54
C PRO A 23 -18.16 -8.29 7.41
N HIS A 24 -18.61 -7.69 6.30
CA HIS A 24 -17.77 -7.46 5.13
C HIS A 24 -16.67 -6.42 5.40
N ASN A 25 -15.63 -6.46 4.57
CA ASN A 25 -14.55 -5.48 4.61
C ASN A 25 -15.06 -4.08 4.23
N ALA A 26 -14.40 -3.07 4.79
CA ALA A 26 -14.66 -1.67 4.46
C ALA A 26 -13.43 -1.04 3.78
N PHE A 27 -13.69 -0.10 2.87
CA PHE A 27 -12.67 0.62 2.13
C PHE A 27 -12.96 2.11 2.20
N THR A 28 -12.05 2.87 2.80
CA THR A 28 -12.14 4.31 2.92
C THR A 28 -11.04 4.97 2.11
N VAL A 29 -11.39 5.81 1.15
CA VAL A 29 -10.45 6.57 0.35
C VAL A 29 -10.41 8.02 0.85
N LEU A 30 -9.29 8.41 1.45
CA LEU A 30 -9.01 9.76 1.88
C LEU A 30 -8.52 10.59 0.68
N VAL A 31 -9.26 11.64 0.36
CA VAL A 31 -8.99 12.54 -0.78
C VAL A 31 -8.80 13.98 -0.30
N GLY A 32 -8.15 14.79 -1.12
CA GLY A 32 -7.96 16.22 -0.86
C GLY A 32 -6.70 16.75 -1.51
N LYS A 33 -6.47 18.05 -1.44
CA LYS A 33 -5.30 18.71 -2.05
C LYS A 33 -3.96 18.24 -1.47
N ASN A 34 -2.87 18.55 -2.17
CA ASN A 34 -1.52 18.40 -1.67
C ASN A 34 -1.35 19.21 -0.38
N GLY A 35 -0.75 18.61 0.65
CA GLY A 35 -0.54 19.27 1.95
C GLY A 35 -1.74 19.29 2.91
N THR A 36 -2.90 18.72 2.54
CA THR A 36 -4.08 18.62 3.44
C THR A 36 -3.88 17.76 4.69
N GLY A 37 -2.79 16.98 4.72
CA GLY A 37 -2.39 16.19 5.88
C GLY A 37 -2.82 14.72 5.85
N LYS A 38 -3.22 14.16 4.69
CA LYS A 38 -3.58 12.74 4.53
C LYS A 38 -2.56 11.77 5.13
N SER A 39 -1.30 11.82 4.69
CA SER A 39 -0.21 10.99 5.22
C SER A 39 0.05 11.23 6.71
N THR A 40 -0.26 12.44 7.21
CA THR A 40 -0.13 12.78 8.63
C THR A 40 -1.27 12.17 9.45
N LEU A 41 -2.49 12.17 8.92
CA LEU A 41 -3.65 11.47 9.50
C LEU A 41 -3.40 9.96 9.55
N LEU A 42 -2.92 9.36 8.45
CA LEU A 42 -2.57 7.93 8.43
C LEU A 42 -1.49 7.57 9.45
N SER A 43 -0.41 8.35 9.51
CA SER A 43 0.66 8.18 10.50
C SER A 43 0.13 8.31 11.94
N ALA A 44 -0.73 9.30 12.20
CA ALA A 44 -1.34 9.48 13.52
C ALA A 44 -2.23 8.29 13.93
N LEU A 45 -3.02 7.75 12.99
CA LEU A 45 -3.82 6.55 13.21
C LEU A 45 -2.93 5.33 13.54
N VAL A 46 -1.84 5.12 12.79
CA VAL A 46 -0.89 4.03 13.06
C VAL A 46 -0.24 4.18 14.43
N ASN A 47 0.30 5.36 14.76
CA ASN A 47 0.93 5.61 16.07
C ASN A 47 -0.05 5.38 17.23
N ARG A 48 -1.34 5.66 17.02
CA ARG A 48 -2.37 5.43 18.05
C ARG A 48 -2.71 3.95 18.22
N LEU A 49 -2.78 3.20 17.12
CA LEU A 49 -3.10 1.78 17.11
C LEU A 49 -1.92 0.89 17.51
N ALA A 50 -0.69 1.39 17.34
CA ALA A 50 0.55 0.67 17.60
C ALA A 50 1.58 1.57 18.33
N PRO A 51 1.25 2.07 19.54
CA PRO A 51 2.07 3.06 20.25
C PRO A 51 3.47 2.56 20.61
N GLU A 52 3.62 1.25 20.82
CA GLU A 52 4.89 0.55 21.14
C GLU A 52 5.97 0.68 20.04
N TYR A 53 5.53 1.09 18.84
CA TYR A 53 6.32 1.24 17.63
C TYR A 53 6.56 2.71 17.25
N SER A 54 5.97 3.66 17.97
CA SER A 54 6.29 5.08 17.83
C SER A 54 7.57 5.41 18.59
N GLU A 55 8.41 6.29 18.03
CA GLU A 55 9.44 6.94 18.86
C GLU A 55 8.77 7.91 19.84
N GLU A 56 9.30 7.98 21.07
CA GLU A 56 8.75 8.77 22.19
C GLU A 56 8.56 10.25 21.82
N ASP A 57 9.40 10.81 20.94
CA ASP A 57 9.35 12.21 20.52
C ASP A 57 8.22 12.55 19.53
N LYS A 58 7.58 11.57 18.89
CA LYS A 58 6.42 11.81 17.99
C LYS A 58 5.06 11.78 18.71
N ALA A 59 5.03 11.39 19.99
CA ALA A 59 3.85 11.48 20.82
C ALA A 59 3.33 12.93 20.97
N ILE A 60 4.21 13.92 20.74
CA ILE A 60 3.94 15.36 20.89
C ILE A 60 3.03 15.92 19.77
N LEU A 61 2.80 15.18 18.66
CA LEU A 61 1.86 15.62 17.60
C LEU A 61 0.40 15.21 17.86
N ILE A 62 0.08 14.66 19.02
CA ILE A 62 -1.24 14.11 19.38
C ILE A 62 -2.12 15.13 20.14
N ASP A 63 -1.63 16.36 20.36
CA ASP A 63 -2.32 17.38 21.18
C ASP A 63 -3.68 17.88 20.64
N ASN A 64 -4.13 17.42 19.46
CA ASN A 64 -5.43 17.81 18.88
C ASN A 64 -6.29 16.62 18.40
N ILE A 65 -6.14 15.44 19.01
CA ILE A 65 -7.01 14.28 18.82
C ILE A 65 -7.86 14.08 20.08
N THR A 66 -9.02 14.72 20.15
CA THR A 66 -10.03 14.49 21.19
C THR A 66 -10.97 13.36 20.76
N LEU A 67 -11.15 12.33 21.57
CA LEU A 67 -11.86 11.10 21.16
C LEU A 67 -13.21 10.93 21.88
N PRO A 68 -14.23 10.49 21.13
CA PRO A 68 -14.89 9.22 21.39
C PRO A 68 -14.39 8.21 20.33
N PHE A 69 -13.39 7.43 20.70
CA PHE A 69 -12.82 6.39 19.83
C PHE A 69 -13.76 5.18 19.87
N LEU A 70 -14.44 4.87 18.77
CA LEU A 70 -15.10 3.59 18.59
C LEU A 70 -14.31 2.77 17.57
N VAL A 71 -13.21 2.21 18.03
CA VAL A 71 -12.61 1.04 17.37
C VAL A 71 -13.43 -0.17 17.79
N ALA A 72 -13.91 -0.95 16.83
CA ALA A 72 -14.54 -2.23 17.14
C ALA A 72 -13.58 -3.08 18.00
N GLU A 73 -14.08 -3.72 19.05
CA GLU A 73 -13.33 -4.21 20.22
C GLU A 73 -12.22 -5.23 19.95
N ASN A 74 -12.00 -5.69 18.70
CA ASN A 74 -10.94 -6.63 18.36
C ASN A 74 -10.20 -6.17 17.08
N LEU A 75 -9.05 -5.52 17.23
CA LEU A 75 -8.08 -5.31 16.16
C LEU A 75 -6.91 -6.27 16.32
N ASP A 76 -6.77 -7.15 15.34
CA ASP A 76 -5.76 -8.21 15.37
C ASP A 76 -4.42 -7.71 14.80
N ASN A 77 -4.46 -7.01 13.66
CA ASN A 77 -3.27 -6.57 12.93
C ASN A 77 -3.42 -5.18 12.30
N VAL A 78 -2.31 -4.46 12.19
CA VAL A 78 -2.17 -3.13 11.58
C VAL A 78 -1.06 -3.20 10.54
N ILE A 79 -1.40 -2.97 9.28
CA ILE A 79 -0.46 -3.02 8.15
C ILE A 79 -0.40 -1.63 7.54
N ALA A 80 0.79 -1.05 7.40
CA ALA A 80 1.00 0.22 6.72
C ALA A 80 1.82 0.00 5.46
N VAL A 81 1.32 0.46 4.32
CA VAL A 81 1.92 0.28 3.00
C VAL A 81 2.19 1.65 2.39
N SER A 82 3.40 1.86 1.88
CA SER A 82 3.68 3.02 1.05
C SER A 82 4.75 2.75 0.01
N SER A 83 4.49 3.22 -1.21
CA SER A 83 5.45 3.24 -2.31
C SER A 83 6.32 4.51 -2.29
N SER A 84 6.01 5.48 -1.43
CA SER A 84 6.72 6.75 -1.33
C SER A 84 7.86 6.65 -0.32
N PRO A 85 9.10 7.07 -0.66
CA PRO A 85 10.19 7.14 0.32
C PRO A 85 10.00 8.26 1.35
N PHE A 86 8.97 9.11 1.18
CA PHE A 86 8.67 10.25 2.03
C PHE A 86 7.46 10.02 2.96
N ASP A 87 6.98 8.78 3.07
CA ASP A 87 5.89 8.44 3.97
C ASP A 87 6.22 8.79 5.44
N LYS A 88 5.19 8.90 6.27
CA LYS A 88 5.32 9.29 7.68
C LYS A 88 5.10 8.14 8.64
N PHE A 89 5.00 6.90 8.17
CA PHE A 89 4.74 5.76 9.04
C PHE A 89 5.92 5.50 9.98
N PRO A 90 5.67 4.97 11.20
CA PRO A 90 6.73 4.55 12.10
C PRO A 90 7.51 3.37 11.48
N ILE A 91 8.84 3.45 11.52
CA ILE A 91 9.74 2.37 11.09
C ILE A 91 10.03 1.50 12.31
N VAL A 92 9.82 0.20 12.19
CA VAL A 92 10.12 -0.76 13.26
C VAL A 92 11.58 -1.15 13.19
N SER A 93 12.32 -1.02 14.28
CA SER A 93 13.72 -1.49 14.33
C SER A 93 13.79 -3.01 14.07
N ARG A 94 14.81 -3.46 13.33
CA ARG A 94 15.00 -4.88 12.97
C ARG A 94 14.91 -5.85 14.15
N TYR A 95 15.33 -5.42 15.35
CA TYR A 95 15.28 -6.25 16.56
C TYR A 95 13.86 -6.38 17.15
N LYS A 96 12.97 -5.39 16.96
CA LYS A 96 11.55 -5.47 17.36
C LYS A 96 10.67 -6.27 16.37
N ASN A 97 11.14 -6.55 15.15
CA ASN A 97 10.41 -7.38 14.17
C ASN A 97 10.33 -8.86 14.56
N LEU A 98 11.26 -9.36 15.38
CA LEU A 98 11.23 -10.75 15.87
C LEU A 98 10.14 -11.01 16.92
N THR A 99 9.62 -9.95 17.56
CA THR A 99 8.56 -10.04 18.56
C THR A 99 7.22 -9.69 17.93
N ARG A 100 6.30 -10.67 17.85
CA ARG A 100 4.82 -10.67 17.71
C ARG A 100 4.07 -9.32 17.69
N GLY A 101 4.53 -8.35 16.92
CA GLY A 101 3.95 -7.02 16.91
C GLY A 101 2.65 -7.00 16.13
N LYS A 102 1.64 -6.31 16.66
CA LYS A 102 0.41 -6.00 15.92
C LYS A 102 0.64 -5.12 14.69
N TYR A 103 1.81 -4.50 14.54
CA TYR A 103 2.12 -3.56 13.47
C TYR A 103 3.18 -4.06 12.48
N ARG A 104 2.94 -3.82 11.18
CA ARG A 104 3.86 -4.11 10.08
C ARG A 104 3.95 -2.92 9.12
N TYR A 105 5.16 -2.46 8.85
CA TYR A 105 5.46 -1.43 7.87
C TYR A 105 6.01 -2.05 6.57
N LEU A 106 5.34 -1.81 5.46
CA LEU A 106 5.68 -2.27 4.12
C LEU A 106 5.97 -1.03 3.26
N GLY A 107 7.16 -0.45 3.40
CA GLY A 107 7.58 0.67 2.57
C GLY A 107 9.08 0.78 2.39
N LEU A 108 9.50 1.74 1.56
CA LEU A 108 10.87 1.88 1.07
C LEU A 108 11.86 2.40 2.13
N ARG A 109 11.40 3.00 3.23
CA ARG A 109 12.27 3.69 4.21
C ARG A 109 13.07 2.76 5.13
N ASP A 110 12.75 1.47 5.16
CA ASP A 110 13.39 0.46 6.05
C ASP A 110 14.63 -0.22 5.40
N GLY A 111 15.15 0.35 4.31
CA GLY A 111 16.27 -0.19 3.55
C GLY A 111 17.63 0.42 3.89
N ASN A 112 18.52 -0.33 4.57
CA ASN A 112 19.91 0.08 4.85
C ASN A 112 20.87 -0.09 3.64
N GLY A 113 20.43 0.14 2.40
CA GLY A 113 21.21 -0.20 1.20
C GLY A 113 21.23 0.89 0.13
N GLN A 114 22.24 0.84 -0.74
CA GLN A 114 22.34 1.69 -1.95
C GLN A 114 21.19 1.45 -2.96
N ASN A 115 20.41 0.36 -2.80
CA ASN A 115 19.29 0.00 -3.67
C ASN A 115 18.02 -0.26 -2.85
N LEU A 116 17.22 0.79 -2.66
CA LEU A 116 15.99 0.79 -1.84
C LEU A 116 14.95 -0.25 -2.31
N GLY A 117 14.81 -0.46 -3.63
CA GLY A 117 13.88 -1.43 -4.19
C GLY A 117 14.26 -2.88 -3.85
N LEU A 118 15.55 -3.21 -3.93
CA LEU A 118 16.06 -4.53 -3.52
C LEU A 118 15.85 -4.81 -2.03
N SER A 119 16.08 -3.83 -1.16
CA SER A 119 15.81 -3.98 0.27
C SER A 119 14.32 -4.14 0.57
N TYR A 120 13.46 -3.43 -0.14
CA TYR A 120 12.01 -3.56 -0.01
C TYR A 120 11.52 -4.94 -0.42
N MET A 121 11.99 -5.44 -1.58
CA MET A 121 11.72 -6.82 -2.00
C MET A 121 12.23 -7.85 -1.00
N ALA A 122 13.47 -7.69 -0.51
CA ALA A 122 14.07 -8.62 0.45
C ALA A 122 13.24 -8.72 1.74
N LYS A 123 12.70 -7.59 2.21
CA LYS A 123 11.82 -7.54 3.37
C LYS A 123 10.53 -8.31 3.11
N ILE A 124 9.82 -8.00 2.03
CA ILE A 124 8.54 -8.66 1.69
C ILE A 124 8.74 -10.18 1.54
N ILE A 125 9.81 -10.61 0.88
CA ILE A 125 10.12 -12.04 0.73
C ILE A 125 10.46 -12.68 2.06
N SER A 126 11.23 -12.02 2.92
CA SER A 126 11.52 -12.52 4.26
C SER A 126 10.23 -12.67 5.08
N ASP A 127 9.34 -11.69 5.03
CA ASP A 127 8.06 -11.70 5.73
C ASP A 127 7.12 -12.79 5.19
N LEU A 128 7.11 -12.99 3.87
CA LEU A 128 6.37 -14.04 3.19
C LEU A 128 6.86 -15.43 3.63
N ILE A 129 8.17 -15.65 3.62
CA ILE A 129 8.80 -16.89 4.08
C ILE A 129 8.41 -17.15 5.54
N ASP A 130 8.55 -16.14 6.41
CA ASP A 130 8.20 -16.25 7.82
C ASP A 130 6.71 -16.54 8.03
N SER A 131 5.84 -15.99 7.19
CA SER A 131 4.39 -16.23 7.24
C SER A 131 4.05 -17.67 6.89
N ILE A 132 4.60 -18.18 5.78
CA ILE A 132 4.38 -19.56 5.33
C ILE A 132 4.93 -20.56 6.34
N GLN A 133 6.12 -20.31 6.91
CA GLN A 133 6.68 -21.19 7.94
C GLN A 133 5.83 -21.28 9.21
N ARG A 134 5.03 -20.24 9.52
CA ARG A 134 4.16 -20.23 10.70
C ARG A 134 2.83 -20.92 10.43
N ASP A 135 2.26 -20.67 9.26
CA ASP A 135 0.94 -21.16 8.89
C ASP A 135 0.87 -21.39 7.38
N ASN A 136 0.85 -22.66 6.97
CA ASN A 136 0.72 -23.04 5.56
C ASN A 136 -0.61 -22.54 4.95
N ALA A 137 -1.64 -22.23 5.74
CA ALA A 137 -2.87 -21.64 5.23
C ALA A 137 -2.64 -20.24 4.62
N GLN A 138 -1.58 -19.53 5.03
CA GLN A 138 -1.19 -18.24 4.44
C GLN A 138 -0.79 -18.37 2.96
N TRP A 139 -0.31 -19.54 2.55
CA TRP A 139 -0.03 -19.80 1.14
C TRP A 139 -1.28 -19.70 0.28
N SER A 140 -2.45 -20.12 0.79
CA SER A 140 -3.71 -20.00 0.06
C SER A 140 -4.07 -18.54 -0.28
N ASN A 141 -3.62 -17.59 0.55
CA ASN A 141 -3.79 -16.15 0.32
C ASN A 141 -2.91 -15.69 -0.84
N LEU A 142 -1.65 -16.14 -0.84
CA LEU A 142 -0.68 -15.81 -1.86
C LEU A 142 -1.03 -16.45 -3.21
N SER A 143 -1.53 -17.69 -3.23
CA SER A 143 -1.95 -18.35 -4.47
C SER A 143 -3.10 -17.61 -5.16
N GLU A 144 -4.07 -17.10 -4.40
CA GLU A 144 -5.17 -16.29 -4.96
C GLU A 144 -4.66 -14.98 -5.57
N VAL A 145 -3.71 -14.31 -4.89
CA VAL A 145 -3.04 -13.11 -5.40
C VAL A 145 -2.32 -13.41 -6.72
N LEU A 146 -1.51 -14.48 -6.75
CA LEU A 146 -0.75 -14.87 -7.94
C LEU A 146 -1.69 -15.23 -9.09
N SER A 147 -2.74 -15.99 -8.82
CA SER A 147 -3.76 -16.35 -9.80
C SER A 147 -4.49 -15.12 -10.36
N TYR A 148 -4.82 -14.13 -9.52
CA TYR A 148 -5.44 -12.88 -9.98
C TYR A 148 -4.52 -12.09 -10.91
N LEU A 149 -3.21 -12.13 -10.64
CA LEU A 149 -2.17 -11.47 -11.43
C LEU A 149 -1.72 -12.30 -12.65
N ASP A 150 -2.41 -13.40 -12.98
CA ASP A 150 -2.09 -14.32 -14.09
C ASP A 150 -0.71 -15.01 -13.97
N PHE A 151 -0.26 -15.24 -12.73
CA PHE A 151 0.92 -16.05 -12.42
C PHE A 151 0.52 -17.43 -11.87
N LYS A 152 1.43 -18.40 -12.02
CA LYS A 152 1.34 -19.71 -11.36
C LYS A 152 1.51 -19.54 -9.86
N ASN A 153 1.05 -20.53 -9.10
CA ASN A 153 1.23 -20.65 -7.65
C ASN A 153 2.69 -21.04 -7.31
N GLU A 154 3.65 -20.25 -7.75
CA GLU A 154 5.07 -20.47 -7.54
C GLU A 154 5.83 -19.15 -7.56
N ILE A 155 6.61 -18.91 -6.50
CA ILE A 155 7.53 -17.77 -6.41
C ILE A 155 8.95 -18.33 -6.35
N VAL A 156 9.80 -17.88 -7.26
CA VAL A 156 11.21 -18.28 -7.33
C VAL A 156 12.08 -17.16 -6.79
N VAL A 157 12.74 -17.39 -5.65
CA VAL A 157 13.62 -16.43 -5.00
C VAL A 157 15.07 -16.80 -5.30
N LYS A 158 15.83 -15.89 -5.91
CA LYS A 158 17.26 -16.06 -6.14
C LYS A 158 18.06 -15.35 -5.06
N LEU A 159 18.83 -16.11 -4.32
CA LEU A 159 19.73 -15.65 -3.28
C LEU A 159 21.17 -15.68 -3.76
N GLN A 160 22.01 -14.80 -3.21
CA GLN A 160 23.44 -14.79 -3.42
C GLN A 160 24.18 -14.79 -2.08
N CYS A 161 25.15 -15.69 -1.96
CA CYS A 161 26.10 -15.65 -0.85
C CYS A 161 27.12 -14.53 -1.08
N ASN A 162 27.17 -13.57 -0.15
CA ASN A 162 28.04 -12.38 -0.24
C ASN A 162 29.31 -12.50 0.62
N ILE A 163 29.60 -13.68 1.15
CA ILE A 163 30.79 -13.92 1.95
C ILE A 163 31.87 -14.62 1.11
N SER A 164 33.12 -14.19 1.30
CA SER A 164 34.26 -14.81 0.62
C SER A 164 34.46 -16.25 1.11
N ARG A 165 34.95 -17.10 0.22
CA ARG A 165 35.29 -18.48 0.56
C ARG A 165 36.23 -18.59 1.76
N ALA A 166 37.24 -17.73 1.83
CA ALA A 166 38.20 -17.70 2.93
C ALA A 166 37.52 -17.42 4.28
N LEU A 167 36.54 -16.52 4.31
CA LEU A 167 35.80 -16.25 5.55
C LEU A 167 34.90 -17.44 5.93
N ILE A 168 34.26 -18.10 4.96
CA ILE A 168 33.50 -19.33 5.21
C ILE A 168 34.39 -20.43 5.80
N GLU A 169 35.57 -20.66 5.22
CA GLU A 169 36.56 -21.63 5.73
C GLU A 169 37.00 -21.26 7.15
N SER A 170 37.30 -19.99 7.44
CA SER A 170 37.67 -19.54 8.80
C SER A 170 36.54 -19.72 9.83
N ILE A 171 35.28 -19.52 9.44
CA ILE A 171 34.12 -19.74 10.33
C ILE A 171 33.96 -21.23 10.61
N ILE A 172 34.12 -22.08 9.59
CA ILE A 172 33.86 -23.53 9.68
C ILE A 172 34.98 -24.28 10.40
N GLU A 173 36.23 -23.97 10.09
CA GLU A 173 37.44 -24.70 10.52
C GLU A 173 38.10 -24.06 11.74
N GLU A 174 38.22 -22.73 11.78
CA GLU A 174 38.93 -22.00 12.84
C GLU A 174 37.98 -21.49 13.93
N GLY A 175 36.66 -21.52 13.71
CA GLY A 175 35.67 -21.01 14.66
C GLY A 175 35.75 -19.50 14.86
N VAL A 176 36.24 -18.76 13.86
CA VAL A 176 36.36 -17.30 13.92
C VAL A 176 35.01 -16.69 13.53
N TYR A 177 34.32 -16.09 14.50
CA TYR A 177 33.02 -15.46 14.31
C TYR A 177 33.19 -13.93 14.19
N PRO A 178 32.94 -13.33 13.01
CA PRO A 178 32.87 -11.88 12.89
C PRO A 178 31.82 -11.33 13.89
N PRO A 179 32.18 -10.39 14.78
CA PRO A 179 31.25 -9.84 15.77
C PRO A 179 30.00 -9.24 15.15
N MET A 180 30.11 -8.75 13.90
CA MET A 180 28.99 -8.17 13.14
C MET A 180 27.94 -9.20 12.71
N LEU A 181 28.26 -10.49 12.67
CA LEU A 181 27.37 -11.56 12.19
C LEU A 181 26.82 -12.43 13.33
N PHE A 182 27.47 -12.46 14.50
CA PHE A 182 27.26 -13.46 15.54
C PHE A 182 27.16 -12.83 16.94
N ASN A 183 25.96 -12.38 17.32
CA ASN A 183 25.70 -11.80 18.65
C ASN A 183 25.28 -12.83 19.72
N ASP A 184 24.97 -14.07 19.33
CA ASP A 184 24.43 -15.12 20.22
C ASP A 184 25.08 -16.48 19.91
N ARG A 185 25.65 -17.15 20.92
CA ARG A 185 26.37 -18.42 20.77
C ARG A 185 25.51 -19.55 20.22
N GLN A 186 24.24 -19.66 20.62
CA GLN A 186 23.36 -20.72 20.10
C GLN A 186 23.02 -20.51 18.61
N ARG A 187 22.90 -19.24 18.19
CA ARG A 187 22.71 -18.91 16.77
C ARG A 187 23.97 -19.19 15.96
N SER A 188 25.15 -19.01 16.55
CA SER A 188 26.42 -19.29 15.89
C SER A 188 26.54 -20.75 15.45
N ASP A 189 26.18 -21.71 16.30
CA ASP A 189 26.29 -23.14 15.97
C ASP A 189 25.37 -23.54 14.79
N LEU A 190 24.12 -23.07 14.79
CA LEU A 190 23.15 -23.30 13.71
C LEU A 190 23.63 -22.72 12.37
N ILE A 191 24.21 -21.52 12.41
CA ILE A 191 24.76 -20.85 11.22
C ILE A 191 25.98 -21.61 10.69
N VAL A 192 26.88 -22.09 11.57
CA VAL A 192 28.04 -22.89 11.17
C VAL A 192 27.60 -24.21 10.55
N GLU A 193 26.59 -24.88 11.11
CA GLU A 193 26.04 -26.11 10.55
C GLU A 193 25.40 -25.87 9.18
N ALA A 194 24.63 -24.80 9.02
CA ALA A 194 24.06 -24.38 7.75
C ALA A 194 25.16 -24.09 6.71
N LEU A 195 26.20 -23.34 7.08
CA LEU A 195 27.35 -23.04 6.23
C LEU A 195 28.11 -24.31 5.84
N ARG A 196 28.36 -25.23 6.78
CA ARG A 196 28.99 -26.53 6.50
C ARG A 196 28.19 -27.36 5.51
N THR A 197 26.87 -27.40 5.68
CA THR A 197 25.99 -28.17 4.79
C THR A 197 26.03 -27.63 3.37
N ILE A 198 25.98 -26.30 3.22
CA ILE A 198 26.04 -25.64 1.91
C ILE A 198 27.42 -25.81 1.29
N TYR A 199 28.47 -25.47 2.04
CA TYR A 199 29.86 -25.50 1.57
C TYR A 199 30.32 -26.91 1.22
N GLY A 200 29.99 -27.90 2.05
CA GLY A 200 30.34 -29.30 1.84
C GLY A 200 29.71 -29.90 0.58
N LYS A 201 28.46 -29.53 0.26
CA LYS A 201 27.75 -29.99 -0.94
C LYS A 201 28.24 -29.30 -2.22
N GLU A 202 28.84 -28.12 -2.12
CA GLU A 202 29.25 -27.26 -3.25
C GLU A 202 30.76 -27.12 -3.43
N LYS A 203 31.53 -28.15 -3.03
CA LYS A 203 33.01 -28.19 -3.02
C LYS A 203 33.75 -27.82 -4.34
N ALA A 204 33.09 -27.27 -5.37
CA ALA A 204 33.67 -26.88 -6.64
C ALA A 204 33.12 -25.54 -7.22
N ARG A 205 34.02 -24.54 -7.29
CA ARG A 205 34.29 -23.66 -8.46
C ARG A 205 33.72 -22.23 -8.63
N THR A 206 33.06 -21.55 -7.69
CA THR A 206 32.70 -20.13 -7.94
C THR A 206 32.80 -19.18 -6.73
N GLN A 207 33.28 -17.95 -6.99
CA GLN A 207 33.33 -16.83 -6.03
C GLN A 207 31.93 -16.30 -5.63
N SER A 208 30.87 -16.67 -6.37
CA SER A 208 29.48 -16.39 -6.01
C SER A 208 28.62 -17.64 -6.20
N MET A 209 27.85 -17.99 -5.17
CA MET A 209 26.91 -19.10 -5.19
C MET A 209 25.49 -18.53 -5.23
N ASN A 210 24.67 -18.99 -6.18
CA ASN A 210 23.26 -18.64 -6.24
C ASN A 210 22.44 -19.80 -5.69
N ILE A 211 21.53 -19.53 -4.76
CA ILE A 211 20.57 -20.50 -4.22
C ILE A 211 19.18 -20.07 -4.66
N PHE A 212 18.36 -21.01 -5.08
CA PHE A 212 16.98 -20.78 -5.47
C PHE A 212 16.06 -21.31 -4.37
N LEU A 213 15.03 -20.54 -4.05
CA LEU A 213 13.90 -21.00 -3.24
C LEU A 213 12.66 -21.02 -4.12
N ASP A 214 12.09 -22.20 -4.32
CA ASP A 214 10.74 -22.34 -4.88
C ASP A 214 9.76 -22.35 -3.72
N ILE A 215 8.85 -21.40 -3.72
CA ILE A 215 7.80 -21.27 -2.71
C ILE A 215 6.49 -21.62 -3.40
N ASN A 216 5.83 -22.69 -2.94
CA ASN A 216 4.59 -23.19 -3.49
C ASN A 216 3.70 -23.86 -2.42
N GLU A 217 2.61 -24.51 -2.84
CA GLU A 217 1.65 -25.21 -1.96
C GLU A 217 2.30 -26.34 -1.13
N MET A 218 3.41 -26.91 -1.60
CA MET A 218 4.16 -27.95 -0.90
C MET A 218 5.17 -27.38 0.12
N GLY A 219 5.27 -26.05 0.24
CA GLY A 219 6.16 -25.34 1.14
C GLY A 219 7.34 -24.69 0.41
N ILE A 220 8.49 -24.64 1.07
CA ILE A 220 9.70 -23.98 0.59
C ILE A 220 10.75 -25.02 0.23
N ASN A 221 11.09 -25.12 -1.05
CA ASN A 221 12.16 -25.98 -1.53
C ASN A 221 13.39 -25.15 -1.89
N ALA A 222 14.57 -25.53 -1.36
CA ALA A 222 15.81 -24.80 -1.56
C ALA A 222 16.82 -25.63 -2.37
N TYR A 223 17.37 -25.07 -3.44
CA TYR A 223 18.27 -25.81 -4.32
C TYR A 223 19.31 -24.93 -5.05
N ASN A 224 20.37 -25.58 -5.55
CA ASN A 224 21.29 -25.04 -6.54
C ASN A 224 21.64 -26.15 -7.53
N ARG A 225 21.32 -25.96 -8.82
CA ARG A 225 21.49 -26.96 -9.88
C ARG A 225 20.86 -28.31 -9.52
N LYS A 226 21.64 -29.29 -9.06
CA LYS A 226 21.19 -30.63 -8.65
C LYS A 226 21.23 -30.85 -7.13
N THR A 227 21.69 -29.86 -6.38
CA THR A 227 21.88 -29.94 -4.94
C THR A 227 20.66 -29.38 -4.23
N VAL A 228 20.05 -30.16 -3.35
CA VAL A 228 18.95 -29.72 -2.47
C VAL A 228 19.47 -29.38 -1.08
N PHE A 229 18.97 -28.28 -0.53
CA PHE A 229 19.32 -27.76 0.80
C PHE A 229 18.12 -27.82 1.74
N ASN A 230 18.39 -27.86 3.04
CA ASN A 230 17.35 -27.68 4.04
C ASN A 230 16.91 -26.20 4.03
N SER A 231 15.61 -25.95 3.83
CA SER A 231 15.06 -24.60 3.73
C SER A 231 15.24 -23.80 5.03
N GLU A 232 15.13 -24.41 6.21
CA GLU A 232 15.34 -23.74 7.49
C GLU A 232 16.78 -23.20 7.63
N GLN A 233 17.76 -23.96 7.16
CA GLN A 233 19.17 -23.54 7.15
C GLN A 233 19.36 -22.35 6.19
N ILE A 234 18.77 -22.38 5.00
CA ILE A 234 18.83 -21.26 4.05
C ILE A 234 18.20 -20.00 4.62
N ILE A 235 17.02 -20.12 5.23
CA ILE A 235 16.29 -19.01 5.83
C ILE A 235 17.06 -18.43 7.01
N THR A 236 17.71 -19.27 7.82
CA THR A 236 18.60 -18.82 8.90
C THR A 236 19.74 -17.95 8.36
N LEU A 237 20.39 -18.40 7.28
CA LEU A 237 21.46 -17.64 6.62
C LEU A 237 20.98 -16.35 5.96
N MET A 238 19.73 -16.31 5.47
CA MET A 238 19.10 -15.08 5.00
C MET A 238 18.90 -14.08 6.13
N LYS A 239 18.39 -14.54 7.29
CA LYS A 239 18.10 -13.69 8.46
C LYS A 239 19.36 -13.04 9.03
N VAL A 240 20.51 -13.73 8.97
CA VAL A 240 21.80 -13.15 9.38
C VAL A 240 22.54 -12.39 8.27
N GLY A 241 21.95 -12.27 7.08
CA GLY A 241 22.50 -11.48 5.97
C GLY A 241 23.65 -12.12 5.21
N ILE A 242 23.95 -13.41 5.45
CA ILE A 242 24.96 -14.17 4.72
C ILE A 242 24.47 -14.44 3.29
N LEU A 243 23.21 -14.86 3.18
CA LEU A 243 22.49 -14.97 1.92
C LEU A 243 21.65 -13.72 1.74
N THR A 244 21.88 -13.01 0.63
CA THR A 244 21.12 -11.80 0.31
C THR A 244 20.22 -12.03 -0.89
N LEU A 245 19.08 -11.35 -0.90
CA LEU A 245 18.19 -11.38 -2.05
C LEU A 245 18.89 -10.77 -3.27
N LYS A 246 19.00 -11.57 -4.34
CA LYS A 246 19.48 -11.11 -5.64
C LYS A 246 18.34 -10.84 -6.59
N ASP A 247 17.32 -11.69 -6.61
CA ASP A 247 16.19 -11.54 -7.51
C ASP A 247 14.95 -12.28 -7.01
N VAL A 248 13.78 -11.87 -7.48
CA VAL A 248 12.51 -12.57 -7.30
C VAL A 248 11.89 -12.72 -8.68
N ALA A 249 11.49 -13.94 -9.02
CA ALA A 249 10.81 -14.23 -10.27
C ALA A 249 9.48 -14.93 -10.00
N LEU A 250 8.50 -14.63 -10.85
CA LEU A 250 7.19 -15.28 -10.91
C LEU A 250 7.12 -16.10 -12.20
N VAL A 251 6.30 -17.15 -12.24
CA VAL A 251 6.09 -17.94 -13.46
C VAL A 251 4.73 -17.57 -14.06
N LYS A 252 4.68 -17.09 -15.30
CA LYS A 252 3.41 -16.69 -15.92
C LYS A 252 2.56 -17.91 -16.28
N ASN A 253 1.23 -17.81 -16.18
CA ASN A 253 0.36 -18.89 -16.65
C ASN A 253 0.48 -19.09 -18.17
N GLY A 254 0.48 -20.35 -18.61
CA GLY A 254 0.60 -20.70 -20.04
C GLY A 254 1.99 -20.50 -20.67
N GLN A 255 2.95 -19.89 -19.98
CA GLN A 255 4.34 -19.78 -20.41
C GLN A 255 5.26 -20.40 -19.36
N ASN A 256 6.24 -21.21 -19.76
CA ASN A 256 7.24 -21.73 -18.81
C ASN A 256 8.42 -20.77 -18.63
N THR A 257 8.15 -19.47 -18.75
CA THR A 257 9.14 -18.39 -18.66
C THR A 257 9.12 -17.78 -17.26
N LEU A 258 10.31 -17.61 -16.70
CA LEU A 258 10.52 -16.87 -15.47
C LEU A 258 10.43 -15.38 -15.76
N PHE A 259 9.52 -14.71 -15.07
CA PHE A 259 9.34 -13.26 -15.09
C PHE A 259 10.04 -12.67 -13.87
N SER A 260 11.22 -12.08 -14.06
CA SER A 260 11.90 -11.36 -12.99
C SER A 260 11.08 -10.11 -12.64
N ILE A 261 10.79 -9.94 -11.35
CA ILE A 261 10.12 -8.72 -10.86
C ILE A 261 10.96 -7.50 -11.20
N LYS A 262 12.30 -7.60 -11.22
CA LYS A 262 13.19 -6.48 -11.58
C LYS A 262 13.07 -6.01 -13.02
N ASP A 263 12.69 -6.91 -13.93
CA ASP A 263 12.53 -6.59 -15.35
C ASP A 263 11.15 -5.99 -15.66
N SER A 264 10.24 -6.02 -14.69
CA SER A 264 8.91 -5.40 -14.79
C SER A 264 8.94 -3.89 -14.59
N SER A 265 7.89 -3.18 -15.02
CA SER A 265 7.80 -1.73 -14.81
C SER A 265 7.76 -1.41 -13.31
N SER A 266 8.29 -0.26 -12.90
CA SER A 266 8.26 0.16 -11.48
C SER A 266 6.85 0.20 -10.89
N GLY A 267 5.84 0.46 -11.72
CA GLY A 267 4.42 0.36 -11.35
C GLY A 267 3.97 -1.06 -11.04
N GLU A 268 4.25 -2.01 -11.95
CA GLU A 268 3.95 -3.43 -11.73
C GLU A 268 4.67 -3.97 -10.49
N GLN A 269 5.95 -3.63 -10.31
CA GLN A 269 6.71 -3.97 -9.10
C GLN A 269 6.00 -3.47 -7.85
N SER A 270 5.62 -2.19 -7.82
CA SER A 270 4.95 -1.58 -6.68
C SER A 270 3.64 -2.30 -6.33
N VAL A 271 2.83 -2.66 -7.34
CA VAL A 271 1.57 -3.39 -7.12
C VAL A 271 1.83 -4.79 -6.59
N ILE A 272 2.64 -5.57 -7.30
CA ILE A 272 2.94 -6.97 -6.94
C ILE A 272 3.46 -7.02 -5.51
N LEU A 273 4.42 -6.16 -5.17
CA LEU A 273 5.03 -6.11 -3.85
C LEU A 273 4.06 -5.63 -2.76
N SER A 274 3.24 -4.62 -3.03
CA SER A 274 2.24 -4.14 -2.08
C SER A 274 1.21 -5.23 -1.76
N VAL A 275 0.69 -5.92 -2.78
CA VAL A 275 -0.32 -6.95 -2.60
C VAL A 275 0.27 -8.19 -1.92
N LEU A 276 1.45 -8.66 -2.34
CA LEU A 276 2.15 -9.77 -1.68
C LEU A 276 2.49 -9.45 -0.21
N GLY A 277 2.93 -8.22 0.07
CA GLY A 277 3.24 -7.78 1.42
C GLY A 277 2.02 -7.72 2.34
N ILE A 278 0.87 -7.25 1.83
CA ILE A 278 -0.40 -7.31 2.57
C ILE A 278 -0.80 -8.77 2.80
N ALA A 279 -0.76 -9.59 1.74
CA ALA A 279 -1.16 -10.99 1.78
C ALA A 279 -0.33 -11.84 2.76
N SER A 280 0.92 -11.50 3.01
CA SER A 280 1.77 -12.21 3.98
C SER A 280 1.41 -11.96 5.44
N HIS A 281 0.60 -10.94 5.75
CA HIS A 281 0.30 -10.55 7.13
C HIS A 281 -1.18 -10.37 7.46
N ILE A 282 -2.03 -10.23 6.43
CA ILE A 282 -3.44 -9.96 6.63
C ILE A 282 -4.14 -11.15 7.31
N THR A 283 -4.99 -10.81 8.27
CA THR A 283 -5.92 -11.72 8.95
C THR A 283 -7.29 -11.08 9.02
N ASN A 284 -8.31 -11.79 9.50
CA ASN A 284 -9.57 -11.13 9.87
C ASN A 284 -9.31 -9.98 10.84
N ASN A 285 -10.19 -8.98 10.83
CA ASN A 285 -10.11 -7.78 11.67
C ASN A 285 -8.80 -6.98 11.54
N SER A 286 -8.14 -7.04 10.38
CA SER A 286 -6.95 -6.24 10.09
C SER A 286 -7.31 -4.81 9.66
N VAL A 287 -6.48 -3.83 10.02
CA VAL A 287 -6.54 -2.47 9.44
C VAL A 287 -5.34 -2.28 8.54
N ILE A 288 -5.59 -1.88 7.30
CA ILE A 288 -4.58 -1.68 6.29
C ILE A 288 -4.58 -0.20 5.91
N PHE A 289 -3.45 0.47 6.11
CA PHE A 289 -3.22 1.85 5.68
C PHE A 289 -2.38 1.84 4.42
N ILE A 290 -2.82 2.55 3.39
CA ILE A 290 -2.10 2.64 2.11
C ILE A 290 -1.91 4.12 1.80
N ASP A 291 -0.67 4.58 1.67
CA ASP A 291 -0.35 5.99 1.40
C ASP A 291 0.28 6.14 0.00
N GLU A 292 -0.34 7.01 -0.81
CA GLU A 292 0.06 7.37 -2.18
C GLU A 292 0.31 6.16 -3.10
N PRO A 293 -0.63 5.20 -3.23
CA PRO A 293 -0.43 4.04 -4.10
C PRO A 293 -0.20 4.44 -5.56
N GLU A 294 -0.63 5.63 -6.01
CA GLU A 294 -0.52 6.12 -7.39
C GLU A 294 0.91 6.43 -7.87
N VAL A 295 1.89 6.66 -6.99
CA VAL A 295 3.19 7.29 -7.33
C VAL A 295 3.93 6.57 -8.46
N CYS A 296 3.84 5.24 -8.52
CA CYS A 296 4.49 4.44 -9.56
C CYS A 296 3.50 3.84 -10.58
N LEU A 297 2.19 4.03 -10.40
CA LEU A 297 1.18 3.30 -11.18
C LEU A 297 0.83 4.00 -12.47
N HIS A 298 0.76 3.22 -13.55
CA HIS A 298 0.11 3.66 -14.78
C HIS A 298 -1.37 4.00 -14.49
N PRO A 299 -1.96 5.04 -15.11
CA PRO A 299 -3.35 5.44 -14.85
C PRO A 299 -4.38 4.31 -14.95
N GLU A 300 -4.19 3.37 -15.88
CA GLU A 300 -5.08 2.21 -16.02
C GLU A 300 -5.07 1.31 -14.76
N TRP A 301 -3.89 1.13 -14.16
CA TRP A 301 -3.74 0.34 -12.94
C TRP A 301 -4.27 1.09 -11.72
N GLN A 302 -4.17 2.43 -11.69
CA GLN A 302 -4.78 3.25 -10.64
C GLN A 302 -6.30 3.00 -10.58
N GLN A 303 -6.98 2.96 -11.73
CA GLN A 303 -8.41 2.67 -11.81
C GLN A 303 -8.79 1.25 -11.34
N LYS A 304 -7.88 0.28 -11.47
CA LYS A 304 -8.12 -1.12 -11.07
C LYS A 304 -7.65 -1.43 -9.64
N TYR A 305 -6.90 -0.52 -9.01
CA TYR A 305 -6.18 -0.79 -7.77
C TYR A 305 -7.10 -1.25 -6.63
N ILE A 306 -8.19 -0.53 -6.37
CA ILE A 306 -9.10 -0.87 -5.29
C ILE A 306 -9.90 -2.13 -5.61
N GLN A 307 -10.32 -2.32 -6.87
CA GLN A 307 -10.99 -3.54 -7.31
C GLN A 307 -10.11 -4.78 -7.11
N MET A 308 -8.83 -4.67 -7.41
CA MET A 308 -7.83 -5.71 -7.14
C MET A 308 -7.74 -6.02 -5.64
N LEU A 309 -7.66 -5.01 -4.77
CA LEU A 309 -7.62 -5.25 -3.32
C LEU A 309 -8.92 -5.93 -2.83
N LEU A 310 -10.07 -5.47 -3.31
CA LEU A 310 -11.38 -6.04 -3.00
C LEU A 310 -11.46 -7.52 -3.39
N SER A 311 -11.10 -7.86 -4.63
CA SER A 311 -11.16 -9.25 -5.12
C SER A 311 -10.14 -10.14 -4.39
N THR A 312 -8.93 -9.63 -4.18
CA THR A 312 -7.82 -10.38 -3.59
C THR A 312 -8.05 -10.68 -2.10
N PHE A 313 -8.65 -9.76 -1.36
CA PHE A 313 -8.83 -9.89 0.08
C PHE A 313 -10.29 -10.18 0.50
N LYS A 314 -11.15 -10.61 -0.45
CA LYS A 314 -12.57 -10.87 -0.21
C LYS A 314 -12.85 -11.93 0.86
N LYS A 315 -11.95 -12.91 1.02
CA LYS A 315 -12.10 -14.00 2.01
C LYS A 315 -11.90 -13.55 3.46
N PHE A 316 -11.22 -12.43 3.67
CA PHE A 316 -11.08 -11.87 5.01
C PHE A 316 -12.34 -11.08 5.37
N THR A 317 -12.67 -11.08 6.66
CA THR A 317 -13.84 -10.38 7.19
C THR A 317 -13.42 -9.42 8.29
N GLY A 318 -14.19 -8.35 8.48
CA GLY A 318 -13.89 -7.32 9.47
C GLY A 318 -12.67 -6.44 9.16
N CYS A 319 -12.07 -6.56 7.97
CA CYS A 319 -10.90 -5.76 7.59
C CYS A 319 -11.28 -4.35 7.15
N HIS A 320 -10.44 -3.36 7.45
CA HIS A 320 -10.66 -1.98 7.05
C HIS A 320 -9.44 -1.43 6.30
N PHE A 321 -9.62 -1.14 5.01
CA PHE A 321 -8.60 -0.52 4.17
C PHE A 321 -8.81 1.00 4.18
N ILE A 322 -7.80 1.77 4.56
CA ILE A 322 -7.82 3.23 4.55
C ILE A 322 -6.71 3.70 3.62
N ILE A 323 -7.10 4.27 2.49
CA ILE A 323 -6.24 4.59 1.35
C ILE A 323 -6.17 6.11 1.21
N ALA A 324 -4.99 6.70 1.39
CA ALA A 324 -4.76 8.10 1.08
C ALA A 324 -4.26 8.23 -0.36
N THR A 325 -4.95 9.05 -1.17
CA THR A 325 -4.55 9.30 -2.55
C THR A 325 -4.80 10.75 -2.98
N HIS A 326 -3.97 11.21 -3.90
CA HIS A 326 -4.13 12.45 -4.64
C HIS A 326 -4.66 12.21 -6.07
N SER A 327 -4.79 10.94 -6.48
CA SER A 327 -5.22 10.59 -7.82
C SER A 327 -6.74 10.39 -7.92
N PRO A 328 -7.43 11.18 -8.77
CA PRO A 328 -8.84 10.91 -9.09
C PRO A 328 -9.03 9.56 -9.78
N GLN A 329 -8.02 9.06 -10.50
CA GLN A 329 -8.13 7.78 -11.22
C GLN A 329 -8.45 6.61 -10.28
N ILE A 330 -7.97 6.66 -9.03
CA ILE A 330 -8.23 5.61 -8.03
C ILE A 330 -9.70 5.55 -7.63
N ILE A 331 -10.39 6.69 -7.60
CA ILE A 331 -11.81 6.74 -7.21
C ILE A 331 -12.76 6.51 -8.39
N ALA A 332 -12.26 6.52 -9.63
CA ALA A 332 -13.09 6.55 -10.83
C ALA A 332 -13.90 5.27 -11.09
N LYS A 333 -13.44 4.12 -10.57
CA LYS A 333 -14.12 2.82 -10.70
C LYS A 333 -14.41 2.17 -9.34
N LEU A 334 -14.66 3.00 -8.33
CA LEU A 334 -15.11 2.52 -7.03
C LEU A 334 -16.53 1.96 -7.16
N GLU A 335 -16.61 0.65 -7.37
CA GLU A 335 -17.86 -0.10 -7.58
C GLU A 335 -17.97 -1.18 -6.50
N SER A 336 -18.33 -0.80 -5.27
CA SER A 336 -18.63 -1.80 -4.24
C SER A 336 -19.38 -1.24 -3.04
N GLU A 337 -20.14 -2.14 -2.42
CA GLU A 337 -20.65 -2.01 -1.06
C GLU A 337 -19.48 -1.75 -0.09
N ASN A 338 -19.73 -0.97 0.96
CA ASN A 338 -18.75 -0.58 1.98
C ASN A 338 -17.51 0.19 1.47
N CYS A 339 -17.62 0.88 0.32
CA CYS A 339 -16.62 1.85 -0.14
C CYS A 339 -17.07 3.30 0.14
N TYR A 340 -16.17 4.08 0.74
CA TYR A 340 -16.42 5.46 1.14
C TYR A 340 -15.30 6.37 0.68
N VAL A 341 -15.66 7.58 0.26
CA VAL A 341 -14.70 8.66 -0.02
C VAL A 341 -14.83 9.72 1.05
N VAL A 342 -13.71 10.07 1.68
CA VAL A 342 -13.65 11.03 2.79
C VAL A 342 -12.78 12.20 2.38
N SER A 343 -13.36 13.40 2.34
CA SER A 343 -12.64 14.62 1.98
C SER A 343 -11.91 15.20 3.18
N MET A 344 -10.60 15.39 3.06
CA MET A 344 -9.79 16.05 4.09
C MET A 344 -10.16 17.53 4.29
N ASP A 345 -10.68 18.18 3.24
CA ASP A 345 -11.01 19.60 3.23
C ASP A 345 -12.32 19.88 4.00
N THR A 346 -13.36 19.09 3.75
CA THR A 346 -14.70 19.27 4.35
C THR A 346 -15.02 18.33 5.50
N ALA A 347 -14.21 17.27 5.71
CA ALA A 347 -14.51 16.15 6.60
C ALA A 347 -15.84 15.44 6.28
N SER A 348 -16.35 15.59 5.06
CA SER A 348 -17.54 14.89 4.58
C SER A 348 -17.19 13.49 4.10
N ILE A 349 -18.11 12.55 4.33
CA ILE A 349 -18.09 11.19 3.81
C ILE A 349 -19.12 11.09 2.68
N THR A 350 -18.76 10.38 1.61
CA THR A 350 -19.62 10.11 0.46
C THR A 350 -19.54 8.62 0.14
N ASP A 351 -20.67 7.97 -0.05
CA ASP A 351 -20.72 6.59 -0.50
C ASP A 351 -20.19 6.49 -1.94
N ALA A 352 -19.35 5.50 -2.22
CA ALA A 352 -18.74 5.32 -3.54
C ALA A 352 -19.79 5.23 -4.67
N ALA A 353 -20.97 4.70 -4.37
CA ALA A 353 -22.08 4.57 -5.31
C ALA A 353 -22.53 5.92 -5.93
N GLU A 354 -22.37 7.03 -5.20
CA GLU A 354 -22.72 8.37 -5.68
C GLU A 354 -21.68 8.94 -6.64
N LEU A 355 -20.47 8.37 -6.67
CA LEU A 355 -19.33 8.87 -7.44
C LEU A 355 -19.09 8.07 -8.73
N ILE A 356 -19.83 6.98 -8.95
CA ILE A 356 -19.70 6.10 -10.12
C ILE A 356 -19.96 6.86 -11.43
N ASN A 357 -19.27 6.46 -12.49
CA ASN A 357 -19.43 6.96 -13.87
C ASN A 357 -19.23 8.47 -14.06
N ASN A 358 -18.67 9.15 -13.06
CA ASN A 358 -18.28 10.55 -13.20
C ASN A 358 -16.93 10.68 -13.88
N SER A 359 -16.76 11.74 -14.68
CA SER A 359 -15.50 12.04 -15.32
C SER A 359 -14.41 12.41 -14.29
N VAL A 360 -13.14 12.26 -14.69
CA VAL A 360 -12.00 12.71 -13.89
C VAL A 360 -12.12 14.21 -13.56
N ASP A 361 -12.62 15.01 -14.51
CA ASP A 361 -12.86 16.44 -14.30
C ASP A 361 -13.96 16.73 -13.27
N PHE A 362 -15.04 15.94 -13.25
CA PHE A 362 -16.03 16.02 -12.18
C PHE A 362 -15.40 15.73 -10.83
N GLN A 363 -14.60 14.67 -10.73
CA GLN A 363 -13.96 14.27 -9.47
C GLN A 363 -12.98 15.35 -8.99
N LEU A 364 -12.15 15.89 -9.89
CA LEU A 364 -11.23 16.98 -9.57
C LEU A 364 -11.98 18.21 -9.02
N ALA A 365 -13.10 18.59 -9.65
CA ALA A 365 -13.88 19.75 -9.24
C ALA A 365 -14.70 19.51 -7.96
N GLN A 366 -15.45 18.41 -7.89
CA GLN A 366 -16.42 18.14 -6.82
C GLN A 366 -15.82 17.45 -5.61
N VAL A 367 -14.93 16.48 -5.82
CA VAL A 367 -14.43 15.59 -4.75
C VAL A 367 -13.11 16.13 -4.20
N PHE A 368 -12.13 16.40 -5.08
CA PHE A 368 -10.80 16.89 -4.69
C PHE A 368 -10.74 18.40 -4.49
N LYS A 369 -11.79 19.14 -4.88
CA LYS A 369 -11.86 20.62 -4.82
C LYS A 369 -10.67 21.30 -5.49
N SER A 370 -10.12 20.68 -6.53
CA SER A 370 -8.92 21.08 -7.26
C SER A 370 -9.12 20.90 -8.76
N PRO A 371 -10.04 21.69 -9.38
CA PRO A 371 -10.29 21.60 -10.82
C PRO A 371 -9.01 21.86 -11.62
N GLY A 372 -8.79 21.06 -12.67
CA GLY A 372 -7.68 21.26 -13.60
C GLY A 372 -7.90 22.44 -14.55
N PHE A 373 -6.84 22.86 -15.24
CA PHE A 373 -6.93 23.90 -16.27
C PHE A 373 -7.91 23.48 -17.37
N LYS A 374 -8.85 24.36 -17.74
CA LYS A 374 -9.90 24.07 -18.74
C LYS A 374 -10.77 22.86 -18.38
N ASN A 375 -11.08 22.65 -17.10
CA ASN A 375 -11.93 21.57 -16.63
C ASN A 375 -13.23 21.47 -17.45
N GLU A 376 -13.42 20.35 -18.18
CA GLU A 376 -14.51 20.21 -19.15
C GLU A 376 -15.87 20.11 -18.47
N TYR A 377 -15.92 19.47 -17.29
CA TYR A 377 -17.13 19.37 -16.49
C TYR A 377 -17.67 20.76 -16.12
N LEU A 378 -16.82 21.63 -15.56
CA LEU A 378 -17.21 23.00 -15.21
C LEU A 378 -17.55 23.82 -16.45
N SER A 379 -16.81 23.64 -17.55
CA SER A 379 -17.06 24.32 -18.82
C SER A 379 -18.44 23.99 -19.37
N ARG A 380 -18.79 22.70 -19.42
CA ARG A 380 -20.09 22.21 -19.90
C ARG A 380 -21.22 22.69 -19.00
N LEU A 381 -21.01 22.65 -17.67
CA LEU A 381 -21.99 23.12 -16.70
C LEU A 381 -22.28 24.62 -16.86
N ALA A 382 -21.23 25.43 -16.97
CA ALA A 382 -21.35 26.87 -17.16
C ALA A 382 -21.97 27.22 -18.51
N PHE A 383 -21.60 26.52 -19.58
CA PHE A 383 -22.19 26.72 -20.91
C PHE A 383 -23.69 26.39 -20.93
N ASN A 384 -24.08 25.24 -20.38
CA ASN A 384 -25.49 24.83 -20.33
C ASN A 384 -26.34 25.82 -19.54
N LEU A 385 -25.83 26.27 -18.39
CA LEU A 385 -26.49 27.28 -17.56
C LEU A 385 -26.60 28.62 -18.29
N PHE A 386 -25.55 29.04 -19.01
CA PHE A 386 -25.55 30.28 -19.80
C PHE A 386 -26.65 30.26 -20.87
N VAL A 387 -26.75 29.17 -21.63
CA VAL A 387 -27.74 29.02 -22.71
C VAL A 387 -29.16 29.02 -22.15
N LYS A 388 -29.41 28.25 -21.08
CA LYS A 388 -30.75 28.11 -20.48
C LYS A 388 -31.23 29.42 -19.84
N VAL A 389 -30.42 30.01 -18.96
CA VAL A 389 -30.74 31.29 -18.30
C VAL A 389 -30.76 32.43 -19.31
N GLY A 390 -29.90 32.42 -20.33
CA GLY A 390 -29.91 33.43 -21.39
C GLY A 390 -31.23 33.45 -22.18
N LYS A 391 -31.83 32.28 -22.41
CA LYS A 391 -33.10 32.14 -23.13
C LYS A 391 -34.32 32.44 -22.25
N HIS A 392 -34.35 31.91 -21.03
CA HIS A 392 -35.52 31.96 -20.15
C HIS A 392 -35.51 33.10 -19.14
N LYS A 393 -34.35 33.73 -18.92
CA LYS A 393 -34.14 34.85 -17.98
C LYS A 393 -34.58 34.55 -16.54
N GLN A 394 -34.52 33.28 -16.15
CA GLN A 394 -34.88 32.78 -14.83
C GLN A 394 -33.98 31.59 -14.50
N PHE A 395 -33.82 31.31 -13.21
CA PHE A 395 -33.15 30.12 -12.69
C PHE A 395 -34.21 29.19 -12.10
N ASP A 396 -34.17 27.91 -12.47
CA ASP A 396 -34.89 26.87 -11.72
C ASP A 396 -34.02 26.28 -10.59
N GLU A 397 -34.57 25.32 -9.85
CA GLU A 397 -33.89 24.71 -8.70
C GLU A 397 -32.59 23.99 -9.10
N GLU A 398 -32.58 23.32 -10.26
CA GLU A 398 -31.40 22.63 -10.79
C GLU A 398 -30.32 23.64 -11.21
N ASP A 399 -30.73 24.72 -11.87
CA ASP A 399 -29.86 25.82 -12.28
C ASP A 399 -29.22 26.52 -11.08
N LEU A 400 -29.98 26.72 -10.00
CA LEU A 400 -29.47 27.25 -8.73
C LEU A 400 -28.43 26.31 -8.09
N ALA A 401 -28.67 25.00 -8.10
CA ALA A 401 -27.68 24.02 -7.61
C ALA A 401 -26.39 24.06 -8.44
N ASN A 402 -26.51 24.06 -9.76
CA ASN A 402 -25.39 24.16 -10.70
C ASN A 402 -24.64 25.50 -10.54
N TYR A 403 -25.36 26.60 -10.31
CA TYR A 403 -24.78 27.89 -10.00
C TYR A 403 -23.92 27.85 -8.72
N GLN A 404 -24.40 27.22 -7.65
CA GLN A 404 -23.62 27.10 -6.41
C GLN A 404 -22.32 26.30 -6.63
N VAL A 405 -22.40 25.23 -7.42
CA VAL A 405 -21.22 24.47 -7.84
C VAL A 405 -20.21 25.40 -8.54
N LEU A 406 -20.62 26.11 -9.59
CA LEU A 406 -19.73 27.01 -10.34
C LEU A 406 -19.15 28.13 -9.46
N LYS A 407 -19.98 28.72 -8.60
CA LYS A 407 -19.57 29.77 -7.66
C LYS A 407 -18.51 29.28 -6.67
N SER A 408 -18.66 28.06 -6.17
CA SER A 408 -17.66 27.45 -5.27
C SER A 408 -16.34 27.18 -5.99
N SER A 409 -16.41 26.68 -7.23
CA SER A 409 -15.24 26.38 -8.08
C SER A 409 -14.51 27.62 -8.59
N HIS A 410 -15.20 28.75 -8.78
CA HIS A 410 -14.62 30.01 -9.26
C HIS A 410 -13.40 30.45 -8.43
N LYS A 411 -13.47 30.28 -7.11
CA LYS A 411 -12.39 30.62 -6.18
C LYS A 411 -11.18 29.69 -6.26
N LEU A 412 -11.34 28.53 -6.89
CA LEU A 412 -10.33 27.48 -6.97
C LEU A 412 -9.60 27.48 -8.32
N LEU A 413 -10.13 28.18 -9.32
CA LEU A 413 -9.54 28.31 -10.66
C LEU A 413 -8.49 29.44 -10.69
N GLU A 414 -7.45 29.23 -11.49
CA GLU A 414 -6.43 30.25 -11.76
C GLU A 414 -6.99 31.40 -12.60
N ASP A 415 -6.44 32.61 -12.45
CA ASP A 415 -6.92 33.80 -13.17
C ASP A 415 -6.78 33.69 -14.70
N ALA A 416 -5.81 32.89 -15.19
CA ALA A 416 -5.59 32.64 -16.60
C ALA A 416 -6.52 31.56 -17.19
N ASP A 417 -7.36 30.90 -16.39
CA ASP A 417 -8.25 29.84 -16.87
C ASP A 417 -9.49 30.43 -17.56
N PRO A 418 -9.75 30.11 -18.85
CA PRO A 418 -10.92 30.62 -19.56
C PRO A 418 -12.25 30.19 -18.94
N VAL A 419 -12.28 29.06 -18.22
CA VAL A 419 -13.48 28.60 -17.50
C VAL A 419 -13.84 29.56 -16.38
N LYS A 420 -12.85 30.23 -15.77
CA LYS A 420 -13.09 31.24 -14.72
C LYS A 420 -13.79 32.47 -15.27
N GLU A 421 -13.42 32.91 -16.47
CA GLU A 421 -14.11 34.01 -17.17
C GLU A 421 -15.57 33.62 -17.47
N LEU A 422 -15.78 32.43 -18.02
CA LEU A 422 -17.12 31.91 -18.31
C LEU A 422 -17.99 31.86 -17.04
N ILE A 423 -17.45 31.38 -15.93
CA ILE A 423 -18.15 31.37 -14.64
C ILE A 423 -18.43 32.80 -14.16
N THR A 424 -17.51 33.74 -14.36
CA THR A 424 -17.72 35.15 -13.98
C THR A 424 -18.92 35.76 -14.72
N VAL A 425 -19.11 35.40 -16.00
CA VAL A 425 -20.30 35.79 -16.78
C VAL A 425 -21.57 35.20 -16.14
N ILE A 426 -21.58 33.91 -15.79
CA ILE A 426 -22.70 33.28 -15.07
C ILE A 426 -23.01 33.99 -13.75
N LEU A 427 -21.98 34.34 -12.98
CA LEU A 427 -22.15 35.07 -11.71
C LEU A 427 -22.84 36.42 -11.91
N SER A 428 -22.54 37.11 -13.03
CA SER A 428 -23.22 38.35 -13.39
C SER A 428 -24.68 38.14 -13.83
N LEU A 429 -24.97 37.04 -14.54
CA LEU A 429 -26.33 36.72 -14.98
C LEU A 429 -27.25 36.41 -13.79
N HIS A 430 -26.75 35.67 -12.79
CA HIS A 430 -27.50 35.42 -11.56
C HIS A 430 -27.85 36.72 -10.83
N LYS A 431 -26.96 37.71 -10.77
CA LYS A 431 -27.29 39.02 -10.16
C LYS A 431 -28.42 39.76 -10.88
N ARG A 432 -28.69 39.43 -12.13
CA ARG A 432 -29.68 40.12 -12.98
C ARG A 432 -31.03 39.40 -13.03
N TYR A 433 -31.04 38.08 -12.90
CA TYR A 433 -32.19 37.23 -13.20
C TYR A 433 -32.62 36.28 -12.08
N ALA A 434 -31.92 36.26 -10.95
CA ALA A 434 -32.26 35.46 -9.78
C ALA A 434 -32.88 36.30 -8.66
#